data_AF-A0A5S9QVH8-F1
#
_entry.id   AF-A0A5S9QVH8-F1
#
_cell.length_a   1.000
_cell.length_b   1.000
_cell.length_c   1.000
_cell.angle_alpha   90.00
_cell.angle_beta   90.00
_cell.angle_gamma   90.00
#
_symmetry.space_group_name_H-M   'P 1'
#
loop_
_entity.id
_entity.type
_entity.pdbx_description
1 polymer ?
#
loop_
_entity_poly.entity_id
_entity_poly.type
_entity_poly.pdbx_seq_one_letter_code
_entity_poly.pdbx_strand_id
1 'polypeptide(L)'
;MTVSSNPEDVRAAVRSAAQNLLLAKGYEATTIRDISHQAKVSTGSIYHFFGSKDGVLASLIKEIFEGSGRDADNLRRPGDSAYLVLAYELVGQLKLISENQHLAELYAAAYRSWKITEVVLDAGTARNQSLFTEVLPSWGRQDFYIATSVIKGTLAVLVDERIHVNALDLSRRIQVLLKATLPTFELPEQDFPKILSIALERIAV
;
A
#
# COMPACT_ATOMS: atom_id res chain seq x y z
N MET A 1 2.05 -3.80 33.28
CA MET A 1 1.29 -2.73 32.61
C MET A 1 0.32 -3.39 31.65
N THR A 2 -0.95 -3.46 32.04
CA THR A 2 -2.08 -3.90 31.20
C THR A 2 -2.36 -2.82 30.16
N VAL A 3 -2.59 -3.24 28.91
CA VAL A 3 -3.06 -2.35 27.83
C VAL A 3 -4.36 -1.68 28.29
N SER A 4 -4.48 -0.38 28.04
CA SER A 4 -5.70 0.42 28.26
C SER A 4 -6.94 -0.31 27.72
N SER A 5 -8.07 -0.20 28.43
CA SER A 5 -9.36 -0.77 28.02
C SER A 5 -10.05 0.00 26.88
N ASN A 6 -9.41 1.05 26.36
CA ASN A 6 -9.89 1.79 25.20
C ASN A 6 -9.82 0.91 23.93
N PRO A 7 -10.93 0.72 23.20
CA PRO A 7 -10.97 -0.04 21.96
C PRO A 7 -9.88 0.31 20.94
N GLU A 8 -9.55 1.60 20.79
CA GLU A 8 -8.51 2.04 19.84
C GLU A 8 -7.09 1.64 20.28
N ASP A 9 -6.81 1.67 21.58
CA ASP A 9 -5.51 1.23 22.11
C ASP A 9 -5.32 -0.27 21.89
N VAL A 10 -6.39 -1.07 22.04
CA VAL A 10 -6.37 -2.51 21.73
C VAL A 10 -6.14 -2.74 20.24
N ARG A 11 -6.84 -2.00 19.36
CA ARG A 11 -6.66 -2.13 17.91
C ARG A 11 -5.22 -1.80 17.50
N ALA A 12 -4.66 -0.70 18.02
CA ALA A 12 -3.29 -0.28 17.76
C ALA A 12 -2.27 -1.32 18.28
N ALA A 13 -2.46 -1.83 19.50
CA ALA A 13 -1.58 -2.86 20.07
C ALA A 13 -1.59 -4.15 19.22
N VAL A 14 -2.76 -4.59 18.76
CA VAL A 14 -2.90 -5.77 17.89
C VAL A 14 -2.24 -5.53 16.53
N ARG A 15 -2.44 -4.36 15.90
CA ARG A 15 -1.80 -4.02 14.62
C ARG A 15 -0.27 -4.00 14.75
N SER A 16 0.26 -3.35 15.78
CA SER A 16 1.70 -3.28 16.02
C SER A 16 2.30 -4.67 16.28
N ALA A 17 1.63 -5.51 17.10
CA ALA A 17 2.06 -6.88 17.32
C ALA A 17 2.03 -7.72 16.04
N ALA A 18 0.96 -7.62 15.25
CA ALA A 18 0.83 -8.29 13.97
C ALA A 18 1.93 -7.85 13.01
N GLN A 19 2.12 -6.55 12.81
CA GLN A 19 3.18 -6.01 11.94
C GLN A 19 4.55 -6.56 12.31
N ASN A 20 4.92 -6.53 13.60
CA ASN A 20 6.20 -7.03 14.08
C ASN A 20 6.38 -8.53 13.79
N LEU A 21 5.35 -9.35 14.05
CA LEU A 21 5.40 -10.79 13.78
C LEU A 21 5.48 -11.10 12.29
N LEU A 22 4.69 -10.39 11.49
CA LEU A 22 4.66 -10.54 10.04
C LEU A 22 6.01 -10.18 9.42
N LEU A 23 6.64 -9.10 9.88
CA LEU A 23 7.98 -8.70 9.45
C LEU A 23 9.08 -9.64 9.95
N ALA A 24 8.88 -10.33 11.07
CA ALA A 24 9.88 -11.22 11.65
C ALA A 24 9.86 -12.64 11.07
N LYS A 25 8.67 -13.20 10.79
CA LYS A 25 8.53 -14.61 10.37
C LYS A 25 7.54 -14.85 9.22
N GLY A 26 7.02 -13.79 8.60
CA GLY A 26 6.11 -13.88 7.46
C GLY A 26 4.64 -14.09 7.82
N TYR A 27 3.78 -13.95 6.80
CA TYR A 27 2.33 -14.03 6.95
C TYR A 27 1.85 -15.43 7.33
N GLU A 28 2.27 -16.46 6.59
CA GLU A 28 1.79 -17.83 6.80
C GLU A 28 2.14 -18.37 8.20
N ALA A 29 3.35 -18.12 8.68
CA ALA A 29 3.82 -18.60 9.99
C ALA A 29 3.26 -17.83 11.20
N THR A 30 2.54 -16.72 10.98
CA THR A 30 1.97 -15.91 12.07
C THR A 30 0.55 -16.35 12.41
N THR A 31 0.28 -16.63 13.69
CA THR A 31 -1.04 -17.06 14.18
C THR A 31 -1.72 -15.99 15.03
N ILE A 32 -3.04 -16.07 15.19
CA ILE A 32 -3.80 -15.22 16.14
C ILE A 32 -3.27 -15.36 17.57
N ARG A 33 -2.79 -16.55 17.95
CA ARG A 33 -2.21 -16.81 19.26
C ARG A 33 -0.91 -16.05 19.48
N ASP A 34 -0.05 -15.99 18.46
CA ASP A 34 1.20 -15.22 18.52
C ASP A 34 0.88 -13.72 18.71
N ILE A 35 -0.07 -13.21 17.91
CA ILE A 35 -0.49 -11.80 17.97
C ILE A 35 -1.08 -11.49 19.34
N SER A 36 -1.96 -12.35 19.85
CA SER A 36 -2.55 -12.24 21.19
C SER A 36 -1.48 -12.16 22.29
N HIS A 37 -0.50 -13.06 22.25
CA HIS A 37 0.59 -13.10 23.22
C HIS A 37 1.44 -11.82 23.16
N GLN A 38 1.82 -11.37 21.96
CA GLN A 38 2.66 -10.19 21.80
C GLN A 38 1.93 -8.88 22.11
N ALA A 39 0.67 -8.75 21.70
CA ALA A 39 -0.18 -7.59 22.00
C ALA A 39 -0.65 -7.56 23.46
N LYS A 40 -0.48 -8.65 24.22
CA LYS A 40 -0.97 -8.81 25.60
C LYS A 40 -2.49 -8.62 25.71
N VAL A 41 -3.22 -9.17 24.74
CA VAL A 41 -4.69 -9.17 24.71
C VAL A 41 -5.22 -10.58 24.54
N SER A 42 -6.47 -10.84 24.92
CA SER A 42 -7.07 -12.17 24.72
C SER A 42 -7.33 -12.44 23.23
N THR A 43 -7.32 -13.72 22.83
CA THR A 43 -7.75 -14.12 21.48
C THR A 43 -9.21 -13.72 21.22
N GLY A 44 -10.07 -13.79 22.23
CA GLY A 44 -11.46 -13.33 22.17
C GLY A 44 -11.57 -11.84 21.84
N SER A 45 -10.69 -11.00 22.39
CA SER A 45 -10.62 -9.56 22.06
C SER A 45 -10.23 -9.35 20.59
N ILE A 46 -9.27 -10.13 20.07
CA ILE A 46 -8.89 -10.04 18.65
C ILE A 46 -10.07 -10.43 17.75
N TYR A 47 -10.73 -11.55 18.04
CA TYR A 47 -11.92 -11.97 17.28
C TYR A 47 -13.05 -10.95 17.38
N HIS A 48 -13.26 -10.31 18.54
CA HIS A 48 -14.24 -9.26 18.71
C HIS A 48 -13.97 -8.03 17.82
N PHE A 49 -12.71 -7.55 17.78
CA PHE A 49 -12.36 -6.33 17.06
C PHE A 49 -12.10 -6.53 15.56
N PHE A 50 -11.59 -7.70 15.17
CA PHE A 50 -11.09 -7.96 13.83
C PHE A 50 -11.77 -9.15 13.13
N GLY A 51 -12.48 -10.00 13.85
CA GLY A 51 -13.21 -11.15 13.29
C GLY A 51 -12.34 -12.32 12.83
N SER A 52 -11.16 -12.08 12.25
CA SER A 52 -10.25 -13.13 11.76
C SER A 52 -8.80 -12.64 11.62
N LYS A 53 -7.88 -13.56 11.29
CA LYS A 53 -6.49 -13.23 10.89
C LYS A 53 -6.50 -12.30 9.66
N ASP A 54 -7.37 -12.57 8.70
CA ASP A 54 -7.55 -11.71 7.52
C ASP A 54 -8.08 -10.32 7.90
N GLY A 55 -8.92 -10.20 8.93
CA GLY A 55 -9.39 -8.90 9.40
C GLY A 55 -8.30 -8.08 10.10
N VAL A 56 -7.40 -8.75 10.83
CA VAL A 56 -6.18 -8.10 11.35
C VAL A 56 -5.31 -7.63 10.19
N LEU A 57 -5.11 -8.49 9.18
CA LEU A 57 -4.34 -8.16 7.98
C LEU A 57 -4.98 -6.97 7.23
N ALA A 58 -6.29 -6.99 7.01
CA ALA A 58 -7.01 -5.90 6.35
C ALA A 58 -6.79 -4.56 7.05
N SER A 59 -6.87 -4.56 8.38
CA SER A 59 -6.65 -3.35 9.18
C SER A 59 -5.20 -2.86 9.10
N LEU A 60 -4.22 -3.76 9.08
CA LEU A 60 -2.80 -3.40 8.94
C LEU A 60 -2.50 -2.87 7.53
N ILE A 61 -3.00 -3.56 6.50
CA ILE A 61 -2.80 -3.19 5.11
C ILE A 61 -3.40 -1.81 4.83
N LYS A 62 -4.62 -1.54 5.32
CA LYS A 62 -5.22 -0.21 5.23
C LYS A 62 -4.31 0.86 5.81
N GLU A 63 -3.73 0.63 7.00
CA GLU A 63 -2.81 1.58 7.64
C GLU A 63 -1.51 1.78 6.83
N ILE A 64 -0.96 0.72 6.24
CA ILE A 64 0.22 0.79 5.37
C ILE A 64 -0.06 1.60 4.11
N PHE A 65 -1.17 1.34 3.40
CA PHE A 65 -1.51 2.07 2.18
C PHE A 65 -1.81 3.55 2.47
N GLU A 66 -2.61 3.84 3.50
CA GLU A 66 -2.84 5.23 3.93
C GLU A 66 -1.54 5.92 4.37
N GLY A 67 -0.63 5.19 5.03
CA GLY A 67 0.70 5.66 5.37
C GLY A 67 1.54 6.00 4.16
N SER A 68 1.56 5.13 3.14
CA SER A 68 2.31 5.38 1.90
C SER A 68 1.85 6.65 1.19
N GLY A 69 0.55 6.96 1.27
CA GLY A 69 0.02 8.21 0.78
C GLY A 69 0.52 9.42 1.55
N ARG A 70 0.47 9.37 2.88
CA ARG A 70 1.02 10.44 3.73
C ARG A 70 2.51 10.65 3.51
N ASP A 71 3.28 9.57 3.34
CA ASP A 71 4.71 9.64 3.08
C ASP A 71 5.00 10.32 1.73
N ALA A 72 4.20 10.03 0.70
CA ALA A 72 4.28 10.72 -0.58
C ALA A 72 3.92 12.21 -0.48
N ASP A 73 2.89 12.55 0.30
CA ASP A 73 2.50 13.93 0.55
C ASP A 73 3.63 14.71 1.27
N ASN A 74 4.34 14.06 2.20
CA ASN A 74 5.49 14.64 2.90
C ASN A 74 6.72 14.86 1.99
N LEU A 75 6.84 14.10 0.90
CA LEU A 75 7.90 14.29 -0.11
C LEU A 75 7.60 15.43 -1.08
N ARG A 76 6.36 15.94 -1.10
CA ARG A 76 5.91 16.99 -2.02
C ARG A 76 6.67 18.29 -1.80
N ARG A 77 7.17 18.87 -2.89
CA ARG A 77 7.76 20.22 -2.91
C ARG A 77 6.82 21.25 -3.54
N PRO A 78 6.99 22.55 -3.26
CA PRO A 78 6.28 23.59 -3.99
C PRO A 78 6.48 23.44 -5.51
N GLY A 79 5.38 23.38 -6.26
CA GLY A 79 5.40 23.15 -7.70
C GLY A 79 5.33 21.68 -8.13
N ASP A 80 5.39 20.71 -7.21
CA ASP A 80 5.17 19.30 -7.54
C ASP A 80 3.71 19.07 -7.97
N SER A 81 3.55 18.41 -9.11
CA SER A 81 2.25 18.03 -9.68
C SER A 81 1.64 16.84 -8.93
N ALA A 82 0.32 16.65 -9.08
CA ALA A 82 -0.38 15.46 -8.61
C ALA A 82 0.27 14.16 -9.10
N TYR A 83 0.75 14.14 -10.35
CA TYR A 83 1.47 13.03 -10.95
C TYR A 83 2.78 12.69 -10.22
N LEU A 84 3.54 13.69 -9.74
CA LEU A 84 4.75 13.44 -8.95
C LEU A 84 4.41 12.83 -7.60
N VAL A 85 3.37 13.33 -6.93
CA VAL A 85 2.94 12.78 -5.64
C VAL A 85 2.47 11.34 -5.78
N LEU A 86 1.65 11.04 -6.79
CA LEU A 86 1.25 9.67 -7.09
C LEU A 86 2.47 8.79 -7.43
N ALA A 87 3.42 9.31 -8.22
CA ALA A 87 4.64 8.58 -8.53
C ALA A 87 5.47 8.29 -7.27
N TYR A 88 5.58 9.24 -6.33
CA TYR A 88 6.30 9.05 -5.08
C TYR A 88 5.66 7.92 -4.24
N GLU A 89 4.33 7.91 -4.13
CA GLU A 89 3.60 6.86 -3.42
C GLU A 89 3.87 5.47 -4.02
N LEU A 90 3.69 5.34 -5.34
CA LEU A 90 3.86 4.08 -6.05
C LEU A 90 5.29 3.57 -6.02
N VAL A 91 6.27 4.46 -6.18
CA VAL A 91 7.70 4.11 -6.12
C VAL A 91 8.11 3.75 -4.69
N GLY A 92 7.60 4.44 -3.67
CA GLY A 92 7.82 4.11 -2.27
C GLY A 92 7.32 2.70 -1.94
N GLN A 93 6.13 2.33 -2.39
CA GLN A 93 5.59 0.98 -2.23
C GLN A 93 6.48 -0.06 -2.94
N LEU A 94 6.92 0.19 -4.17
CA LEU A 94 7.83 -0.70 -4.90
C LEU A 94 9.18 -0.88 -4.21
N LYS A 95 9.74 0.18 -3.62
CA LYS A 95 10.99 0.12 -2.85
C LYS A 95 10.83 -0.80 -1.64
N LEU A 96 9.77 -0.60 -0.85
CA LEU A 96 9.47 -1.41 0.33
C LEU A 96 9.35 -2.91 0.02
N ILE A 97 8.59 -3.27 -1.02
CA ILE A 97 8.46 -4.69 -1.41
C ILE A 97 9.74 -5.24 -2.03
N SER A 98 10.59 -4.40 -2.64
CA SER A 98 11.84 -4.85 -3.24
C SER A 98 12.90 -5.18 -2.19
N GLU A 99 12.93 -4.41 -1.11
CA GLU A 99 13.93 -4.51 -0.03
C GLU A 99 13.57 -5.53 1.06
N ASN A 100 12.29 -5.88 1.21
CA ASN A 100 11.84 -6.75 2.31
C ASN A 100 10.92 -7.88 1.81
N GLN A 101 11.44 -9.11 1.87
CA GLN A 101 10.74 -10.32 1.43
C GLN A 101 9.41 -10.53 2.17
N HIS A 102 9.37 -10.33 3.49
CA HIS A 102 8.15 -10.51 4.28
C HIS A 102 7.11 -9.43 3.95
N LEU A 103 7.52 -8.20 3.63
CA LEU A 103 6.58 -7.18 3.12
C LEU A 103 6.04 -7.54 1.74
N ALA A 104 6.88 -8.06 0.84
CA ALA A 104 6.43 -8.51 -0.47
C ALA A 104 5.38 -9.65 -0.33
N GLU A 105 5.63 -10.63 0.53
CA GLU A 105 4.68 -11.71 0.84
C GLU A 105 3.39 -11.19 1.48
N LEU A 106 3.49 -10.17 2.34
CA LEU A 106 2.35 -9.51 2.95
C LEU A 106 1.46 -8.82 1.90
N TYR A 107 2.08 -8.08 0.97
CA TYR A 107 1.38 -7.47 -0.17
C TYR A 107 0.73 -8.54 -1.06
N ALA A 108 1.43 -9.64 -1.33
CA ALA A 108 0.89 -10.75 -2.13
C ALA A 108 -0.35 -11.36 -1.46
N ALA A 109 -0.30 -11.60 -0.14
CA ALA A 109 -1.44 -12.09 0.63
C ALA A 109 -2.62 -11.10 0.60
N ALA A 110 -2.33 -9.80 0.73
CA ALA A 110 -3.35 -8.75 0.64
C ALA A 110 -4.05 -8.74 -0.72
N TYR A 111 -3.31 -8.84 -1.82
CA TYR A 111 -3.88 -8.85 -3.17
C TYR A 111 -4.66 -10.13 -3.51
N ARG A 112 -4.40 -11.25 -2.83
CA ARG A 112 -5.16 -12.50 -2.96
C ARG A 112 -6.47 -12.52 -2.16
N SER A 113 -6.67 -11.55 -1.27
CA SER A 113 -7.92 -11.40 -0.52
C SER A 113 -8.85 -10.39 -1.19
N TRP A 114 -10.03 -10.84 -1.64
CA TRP A 114 -11.03 -9.96 -2.25
C TRP A 114 -11.51 -8.86 -1.29
N LYS A 115 -11.62 -9.18 0.02
CA LYS A 115 -12.03 -8.22 1.06
C LYS A 115 -11.01 -7.11 1.25
N ILE A 116 -9.72 -7.48 1.28
CA ILE A 116 -8.63 -6.50 1.42
C ILE A 116 -8.51 -5.69 0.14
N THR A 117 -8.60 -6.36 -1.01
CA THR A 117 -8.68 -5.73 -2.33
C THR A 117 -9.75 -4.64 -2.38
N GLU A 118 -10.96 -4.92 -1.92
CA GLU A 118 -12.06 -3.95 -1.91
C GLU A 118 -11.74 -2.72 -1.06
N VAL A 119 -11.21 -2.92 0.16
CA VAL A 119 -10.80 -1.83 1.06
C VAL A 119 -9.69 -0.97 0.45
N VAL A 120 -8.67 -1.59 -0.14
CA VAL A 120 -7.54 -0.88 -0.77
C VAL A 120 -7.99 -0.11 -2.01
N LEU A 121 -8.87 -0.70 -2.83
CA LEU A 121 -9.43 -0.01 -4.00
C LEU A 121 -10.27 1.19 -3.58
N ASP A 122 -11.10 1.06 -2.55
CA ASP A 122 -11.94 2.17 -2.09
C ASP A 122 -11.09 3.32 -1.54
N ALA A 123 -10.14 3.01 -0.65
CA ALA A 123 -9.22 3.99 -0.08
C ALA A 123 -8.34 4.65 -1.15
N GLY A 124 -7.79 3.85 -2.08
CA GLY A 124 -6.99 4.35 -3.20
C GLY A 124 -7.80 5.23 -4.14
N THR A 125 -9.05 4.88 -4.42
CA THR A 125 -9.95 5.68 -5.27
C THR A 125 -10.23 7.03 -4.62
N ALA A 126 -10.58 7.05 -3.33
CA ALA A 126 -10.82 8.28 -2.60
C ALA A 126 -9.58 9.18 -2.55
N ARG A 127 -8.40 8.58 -2.32
CA ARG A 127 -7.13 9.30 -2.32
C ARG A 127 -6.80 9.88 -3.69
N ASN A 128 -6.89 9.08 -4.75
CA ASN A 128 -6.61 9.52 -6.11
C ASN A 128 -7.58 10.63 -6.55
N GLN A 129 -8.86 10.52 -6.19
CA GLN A 129 -9.83 11.58 -6.42
C GLN A 129 -9.42 12.88 -5.72
N SER A 130 -9.06 12.82 -4.43
CA SER A 130 -8.59 13.99 -3.67
C SER A 130 -7.36 14.64 -4.32
N LEU A 131 -6.42 13.82 -4.78
CA LEU A 131 -5.16 14.28 -5.35
C LEU A 131 -5.32 14.92 -6.74
N PHE A 132 -6.28 14.44 -7.54
CA PHE A 132 -6.43 14.82 -8.95
C PHE A 132 -7.68 15.64 -9.26
N THR A 133 -8.55 15.94 -8.30
CA THR A 133 -9.81 16.66 -8.59
C THR A 133 -9.62 18.02 -9.27
N GLU A 134 -8.50 18.71 -9.04
CA GLU A 134 -8.18 19.99 -9.71
C GLU A 134 -7.58 19.76 -11.11
N VAL A 135 -6.91 18.64 -11.33
CA VAL A 135 -6.24 18.28 -12.59
C VAL A 135 -7.21 17.66 -13.58
N LEU A 136 -8.15 16.85 -13.08
CA LEU A 136 -9.13 16.10 -13.86
C LEU A 136 -10.57 16.46 -13.39
N PRO A 137 -11.02 17.71 -13.59
CA PRO A 137 -12.29 18.19 -13.04
C PRO A 137 -13.53 17.55 -13.65
N SER A 138 -13.41 16.91 -14.82
CA SER A 138 -14.50 16.18 -15.49
C SER A 138 -14.69 14.77 -14.94
N TRP A 139 -13.73 14.24 -14.18
CA TRP A 139 -13.76 12.87 -13.70
C TRP A 139 -14.70 12.68 -12.52
N GLY A 140 -15.48 11.60 -12.58
CA GLY A 140 -16.26 11.09 -11.46
C GLY A 140 -15.52 10.00 -10.68
N ARG A 141 -16.13 9.51 -9.60
CA ARG A 141 -15.57 8.41 -8.78
C ARG A 141 -15.30 7.14 -9.59
N GLN A 142 -16.10 6.85 -10.61
CA GLN A 142 -15.92 5.66 -11.46
C GLN A 142 -14.63 5.75 -12.30
N ASP A 143 -14.30 6.94 -12.84
CA ASP A 143 -13.06 7.14 -13.60
C ASP A 143 -11.83 6.91 -12.70
N PHE A 144 -11.85 7.49 -11.49
CA PHE A 144 -10.82 7.23 -10.48
C PHE A 144 -10.75 5.76 -10.06
N TYR A 145 -11.89 5.07 -9.95
CA TYR A 145 -11.93 3.65 -9.62
C TYR A 145 -11.29 2.80 -10.71
N ILE A 146 -11.56 3.10 -11.99
CA ILE A 146 -10.96 2.41 -13.14
C ILE A 146 -9.43 2.62 -13.13
N ALA A 147 -8.97 3.85 -13.01
CA ALA A 147 -7.54 4.17 -12.96
C ALA A 147 -6.83 3.52 -11.75
N THR A 148 -7.47 3.54 -10.58
CA THR A 148 -6.96 2.88 -9.36
C THR A 148 -6.90 1.36 -9.53
N SER A 149 -7.83 0.76 -10.27
CA SER A 149 -7.83 -0.67 -10.57
C SER A 149 -6.62 -1.07 -11.42
N VAL A 150 -6.20 -0.21 -12.36
CA VAL A 150 -4.98 -0.44 -13.16
C VAL A 150 -3.72 -0.36 -12.29
N ILE A 151 -3.65 0.60 -11.36
CA ILE A 151 -2.57 0.66 -10.35
C ILE A 151 -2.48 -0.67 -9.59
N LYS A 152 -3.61 -1.10 -9.02
CA LYS A 152 -3.67 -2.34 -8.23
C LYS A 152 -3.26 -3.55 -9.05
N GLY A 153 -3.80 -3.71 -10.25
CA GLY A 153 -3.49 -4.85 -11.12
C GLY A 153 -1.99 -4.90 -11.45
N THR A 154 -1.41 -3.75 -11.76
CA THR A 154 0.03 -3.64 -12.07
C THR A 154 0.89 -3.94 -10.85
N LEU A 155 0.58 -3.36 -9.68
CA LEU A 155 1.30 -3.64 -8.44
C LEU A 155 1.20 -5.11 -8.03
N ALA A 156 0.02 -5.72 -8.12
CA ALA A 156 -0.17 -7.13 -7.78
C ALA A 156 0.73 -8.04 -8.63
N VAL A 157 0.78 -7.81 -9.95
CA VAL A 157 1.67 -8.56 -10.85
C VAL A 157 3.14 -8.30 -10.54
N LEU A 158 3.53 -7.07 -10.23
CA LEU A 158 4.93 -6.75 -9.88
C LEU A 158 5.36 -7.34 -8.53
N VAL A 159 4.43 -7.46 -7.57
CA VAL A 159 4.67 -8.16 -6.31
C VAL A 159 4.88 -9.65 -6.58
N ASP A 160 4.00 -10.30 -7.35
CA ASP A 160 4.15 -11.71 -7.72
C ASP A 160 5.45 -11.95 -8.52
N GLU A 161 5.80 -11.04 -9.44
CA GLU A 161 7.08 -11.06 -10.15
C GLU A 161 8.25 -10.98 -9.16
N ARG A 162 8.23 -10.03 -8.21
CA ARG A 162 9.30 -9.86 -7.21
C ARG A 162 9.49 -11.09 -6.32
N ILE A 163 8.42 -11.78 -5.93
CA ILE A 163 8.53 -12.92 -5.00
C ILE A 163 8.87 -14.25 -5.70
N HIS A 164 8.44 -14.44 -6.96
CA HIS A 164 8.54 -15.74 -7.63
C HIS A 164 9.58 -15.79 -8.75
N VAL A 165 9.79 -14.68 -9.46
CA VAL A 165 10.66 -14.63 -10.64
C VAL A 165 11.90 -13.79 -10.38
N ASN A 166 11.69 -12.58 -9.83
CA ASN A 166 12.69 -11.59 -9.49
C ASN A 166 13.69 -11.30 -10.63
N ALA A 167 13.19 -11.20 -11.86
CA ALA A 167 13.99 -10.94 -13.06
C ALA A 167 14.21 -9.44 -13.29
N LEU A 168 13.35 -8.58 -12.73
CA LEU A 168 13.46 -7.13 -12.86
C LEU A 168 14.23 -6.51 -11.68
N ASP A 169 15.08 -5.53 -11.96
CA ASP A 169 15.58 -4.63 -10.91
C ASP A 169 14.51 -3.61 -10.50
N LEU A 170 14.74 -2.89 -9.40
CA LEU A 170 13.79 -1.89 -8.89
C LEU A 170 13.48 -0.80 -9.93
N SER A 171 14.49 -0.32 -10.67
CA SER A 171 14.31 0.72 -11.69
C SER A 171 13.38 0.26 -12.81
N ARG A 172 13.52 -0.99 -13.26
CA ARG A 172 12.64 -1.61 -14.26
C ARG A 172 11.23 -1.81 -13.74
N ARG A 173 11.04 -2.23 -12.48
CA ARG A 173 9.69 -2.30 -11.87
C ARG A 173 9.02 -0.93 -11.81
N ILE A 174 9.76 0.10 -11.40
CA ILE A 174 9.28 1.49 -11.37
C ILE A 174 8.87 1.94 -12.76
N GLN A 175 9.71 1.70 -13.77
CA GLN A 175 9.42 2.06 -15.15
C GLN A 175 8.14 1.37 -15.65
N VAL A 176 7.98 0.07 -15.41
CA VAL A 176 6.76 -0.67 -15.79
C VAL A 176 5.53 -0.09 -15.08
N LEU A 177 5.61 0.12 -13.76
CA LEU A 177 4.50 0.62 -12.98
C LEU A 177 4.04 1.99 -13.47
N LEU A 178 4.94 2.97 -13.49
CA LEU A 178 4.57 4.34 -13.86
C LEU A 178 4.12 4.44 -15.32
N LYS A 179 4.74 3.66 -16.24
CA LYS A 179 4.36 3.67 -17.66
C LYS A 179 2.97 3.06 -17.89
N ALA A 180 2.56 2.10 -17.06
CA ALA A 180 1.23 1.51 -17.15
C ALA A 180 0.14 2.37 -16.49
N THR A 181 0.48 3.06 -15.40
CA THR A 181 -0.53 3.72 -14.55
C THR A 181 -0.71 5.20 -14.83
N LEU A 182 0.34 5.98 -15.01
CA LEU A 182 0.20 7.43 -15.16
C LEU A 182 -0.63 7.84 -16.39
N PRO A 183 -0.56 7.15 -17.55
CA PRO A 183 -1.43 7.44 -18.68
C PRO A 183 -2.92 7.23 -18.38
N THR A 184 -3.29 6.36 -17.43
CA THR A 184 -4.71 6.22 -17.07
C THR A 184 -5.26 7.48 -16.43
N PHE A 185 -4.41 8.31 -15.81
CA PHE A 185 -4.73 9.63 -15.26
C PHE A 185 -4.50 10.77 -16.26
N GLU A 186 -4.52 10.48 -17.57
CA GLU A 186 -4.34 11.45 -18.65
C GLU A 186 -3.02 12.23 -18.58
N LEU A 187 -1.95 11.65 -18.01
CA LEU A 187 -0.62 12.27 -18.06
C LEU A 187 -0.21 12.47 -19.53
N PRO A 188 0.12 13.70 -19.96
CA PRO A 188 0.64 13.91 -21.31
C PRO A 188 1.95 13.15 -21.54
N GLU A 189 2.06 12.47 -22.68
CA GLU A 189 3.19 11.58 -22.97
C GLU A 189 4.56 12.28 -22.86
N GLN A 190 4.62 13.56 -23.25
CA GLN A 190 5.84 14.37 -23.17
C GLN A 190 6.32 14.62 -21.73
N ASP A 191 5.44 14.53 -20.73
CA ASP A 191 5.77 14.79 -19.32
C ASP A 191 6.29 13.54 -18.62
N PHE A 192 6.03 12.34 -19.17
CA PHE A 192 6.42 11.07 -18.56
C PHE A 192 7.92 10.95 -18.24
N PRO A 193 8.86 11.30 -19.14
CA PRO A 193 10.29 11.19 -18.85
C PRO A 193 10.71 12.05 -17.64
N LYS A 194 10.11 13.24 -17.50
CA LYS A 194 10.38 14.15 -16.38
C LYS A 194 9.85 13.58 -15.07
N ILE A 195 8.63 13.06 -15.06
CA ILE A 195 8.04 12.42 -13.86
C ILE A 195 8.89 11.23 -13.43
N LEU A 196 9.27 10.35 -14.37
CA LEU A 196 10.08 9.17 -14.09
C LEU A 196 11.45 9.55 -13.50
N SER A 197 12.16 10.52 -14.08
CA SER A 197 13.47 10.95 -13.58
C SER A 197 13.38 11.47 -12.15
N ILE A 198 12.43 12.37 -11.88
CA ILE A 198 12.29 12.99 -10.56
C ILE A 198 11.89 11.94 -9.50
N ALA A 199 10.98 11.02 -9.84
CA ALA A 199 10.57 9.96 -8.92
C ALA A 199 11.71 9.01 -8.56
N LEU A 200 12.53 8.63 -9.56
CA LEU A 200 13.74 7.83 -9.34
C LEU A 200 14.75 8.57 -8.46
N GLU A 201 15.04 9.84 -8.73
CA GLU A 201 15.98 10.64 -7.92
C GLU A 201 15.53 10.84 -6.48
N ARG A 202 14.21 11.00 -6.26
CA ARG A 202 13.66 11.30 -4.93
C ARG A 202 13.68 10.08 -4.01
N ILE A 203 13.45 8.88 -4.54
CA ILE A 203 13.21 7.68 -3.73
C ILE A 203 14.26 6.58 -3.93
N ALA A 204 14.91 6.49 -5.09
CA ALA A 204 15.88 5.42 -5.41
C ALA A 204 17.31 5.70 -4.91
N VAL A 205 17.47 6.56 -3.90
CA VAL A 205 18.71 6.68 -3.10
C VAL A 205 18.73 5.64 -1.99
#